data_AF-H3ZK91-F1
#
_entry.id   AF-H3ZK91-F1
#
_cell.length_a   1.000
_cell.length_b   1.000
_cell.length_c   1.000
_cell.angle_alpha   90.00
_cell.angle_beta   90.00
_cell.angle_gamma   90.00
#
_symmetry.space_group_name_H-M   'P 1'
#
loop_
_entity.id
_entity.type
_entity.pdbx_description
1 polymer ?
#
loop_
_entity_poly.entity_id
_entity_poly.type
_entity_poly.pdbx_seq_one_letter_code
_entity_poly.pdbx_strand_id
1 'polypeptide(L)'
;MKEILYVFVAIFLAELGDKTQLATIAFASKYGWVKAFLGAIFGLALVNLIGAVLGDKIGDALPLEVIHKGAGILFIVFGVLMLLGKL
;
A
#
# COMPACT_ATOMS: atom_id res chain seq x y z
N MET A 1 -19.06 12.66 -4.16
CA MET A 1 -17.95 13.53 -4.65
C MET A 1 -17.12 14.08 -3.51
N LYS A 2 -17.75 14.55 -2.41
CA LYS A 2 -17.02 15.00 -1.22
C LYS A 2 -16.18 13.87 -0.61
N GLU A 3 -16.69 12.63 -0.58
CA GLU A 3 -15.98 11.47 -0.02
C GLU A 3 -14.70 11.13 -0.78
N ILE A 4 -14.76 11.16 -2.12
CA ILE A 4 -13.61 10.88 -3.00
C ILE A 4 -12.50 11.89 -2.74
N LEU A 5 -12.85 13.18 -2.60
CA LEU A 5 -11.88 14.22 -2.31
C LEU A 5 -11.20 14.00 -0.95
N TYR A 6 -11.95 13.60 0.09
CA TYR A 6 -11.38 13.29 1.39
C TYR A 6 -10.41 12.12 1.34
N VAL A 7 -10.81 11.01 0.72
CA VAL A 7 -9.97 9.82 0.57
C VAL A 7 -8.72 10.15 -0.24
N PHE A 8 -8.86 10.90 -1.33
CA PHE A 8 -7.73 11.35 -2.14
C PHE A 8 -6.74 12.16 -1.31
N VAL A 9 -7.20 13.21 -0.62
CA VAL A 9 -6.32 14.07 0.18
C VAL A 9 -5.66 13.29 1.32
N ALA A 10 -6.42 12.44 2.02
CA ALA A 10 -5.89 11.64 3.12
C ALA A 10 -4.80 10.66 2.65
N ILE A 11 -5.06 9.90 1.59
CA ILE A 11 -4.08 8.97 1.03
C ILE A 11 -2.89 9.72 0.43
N PHE A 12 -3.14 10.81 -0.31
CA PHE A 12 -2.08 11.63 -0.88
C PHE A 12 -1.11 12.13 0.19
N LEU A 13 -1.62 12.69 1.29
CA LEU A 13 -0.79 13.14 2.39
C LEU A 13 -0.08 11.99 3.11
N ALA A 14 -0.74 10.83 3.28
CA ALA A 14 -0.15 9.67 3.94
C ALA A 14 1.00 9.04 3.13
N GLU A 15 0.91 9.10 1.80
CA GLU A 15 1.88 8.48 0.88
C GLU A 15 3.03 9.44 0.47
N LEU A 16 2.99 10.71 0.90
CA LEU A 16 4.04 11.68 0.59
C LEU A 16 5.36 11.34 1.31
N GLY A 17 6.43 11.14 0.54
CA GLY A 17 7.76 10.89 1.08
C GLY A 17 8.02 9.43 1.49
N ASP A 18 7.17 8.50 1.06
CA ASP A 18 7.37 7.08 1.35
C ASP A 18 8.54 6.45 0.57
N LYS A 19 9.04 5.32 1.06
CA LYS A 19 10.07 4.46 0.45
C LYS A 19 9.74 4.09 -1.00
N THR A 20 8.48 3.94 -1.35
CA THR A 20 8.05 3.67 -2.74
C THR A 20 8.41 4.82 -3.69
N GLN A 21 8.37 6.08 -3.23
CA GLN A 21 8.78 7.25 -4.02
C GLN A 21 10.29 7.26 -4.23
N LEU A 22 11.07 6.98 -3.18
CA LEU A 22 12.53 6.85 -3.27
C LEU A 22 12.94 5.72 -4.22
N ALA A 23 12.26 4.57 -4.15
CA ALA A 23 12.48 3.47 -5.08
C ALA A 23 12.17 3.89 -6.52
N THR A 24 11.07 4.60 -6.75
CA THR A 24 10.68 5.11 -8.08
C THR A 24 11.74 6.07 -8.64
N ILE A 25 12.29 6.96 -7.81
CA ILE A 25 13.40 7.86 -8.19
C ILE A 25 14.64 7.04 -8.56
N ALA A 26 15.01 6.05 -7.75
CA ALA A 26 16.16 5.18 -8.05
C ALA A 26 15.98 4.40 -9.37
N PHE A 27 14.77 3.89 -9.63
CA PHE A 27 14.44 3.25 -10.90
C PHE A 27 14.48 4.24 -12.07
N ALA A 28 14.03 5.48 -11.89
CA ALA A 28 14.08 6.53 -12.91
C ALA A 28 15.53 6.90 -13.27
N SER A 29 16.40 7.01 -12.26
CA SER A 29 17.84 7.26 -12.47
C SER A 29 18.54 6.12 -13.21
N LYS A 30 18.11 4.86 -13.00
CA LYS A 30 18.77 3.68 -13.61
C LYS A 30 18.22 3.31 -14.99
N TYR A 31 16.91 3.39 -15.20
CA TYR A 31 16.24 2.85 -16.39
C TYR A 31 15.52 3.91 -17.24
N GLY A 32 15.56 5.18 -16.81
CA GLY A 32 14.89 6.29 -17.46
C GLY A 32 13.50 6.57 -16.88
N TRP A 33 13.16 7.86 -16.83
CA TRP A 33 11.95 8.35 -16.15
C TRP A 33 10.64 7.76 -16.70
N VAL A 34 10.53 7.55 -18.02
CA VAL A 34 9.32 7.00 -18.66
C VAL A 34 9.04 5.58 -18.18
N LYS A 35 10.07 4.72 -18.16
CA LYS A 35 9.92 3.32 -17.74
C LYS A 35 9.61 3.22 -16.25
N ALA A 36 10.28 4.03 -15.43
CA ALA A 36 10.01 4.10 -14.00
C ALA A 36 8.60 4.60 -13.70
N PHE A 37 8.13 5.64 -14.40
CA PHE A 37 6.78 6.18 -14.25
C PHE A 37 5.70 5.14 -14.60
N LEU A 38 5.81 4.50 -15.76
CA LEU A 38 4.85 3.47 -16.18
C LEU A 38 4.88 2.26 -15.25
N GLY A 39 6.08 1.81 -14.85
CA GLY A 39 6.25 0.70 -13.92
C GLY A 39 5.65 0.99 -12.53
N ALA A 40 5.90 2.19 -11.99
CA ALA A 40 5.36 2.61 -10.71
C ALA A 40 3.83 2.70 -10.75
N ILE A 41 3.25 3.38 -11.75
CA ILE A 41 1.79 3.47 -11.90
C ILE A 41 1.17 2.09 -12.04
N PHE A 42 1.73 1.23 -12.89
CA PHE A 42 1.18 -0.09 -13.12
C PHE A 42 1.26 -0.95 -11.85
N GLY A 43 2.41 -0.92 -11.15
CA GLY A 43 2.59 -1.64 -9.89
C GLY A 43 1.62 -1.18 -8.80
N LEU A 44 1.48 0.14 -8.60
CA LEU A 44 0.54 0.73 -7.65
C LEU A 44 -0.91 0.42 -7.99
N ALA A 45 -1.30 0.55 -9.26
CA ALA A 45 -2.65 0.21 -9.71
C ALA A 45 -2.95 -1.28 -9.47
N LEU A 46 -1.99 -2.17 -9.78
CA LEU A 46 -2.15 -3.61 -9.62
C LEU A 46 -2.30 -3.99 -8.14
N VAL A 47 -1.44 -3.49 -7.26
CA VAL A 47 -1.49 -3.84 -5.83
C VAL A 47 -2.78 -3.33 -5.18
N ASN A 48 -3.22 -2.12 -5.54
CA ASN A 48 -4.48 -1.56 -5.05
C ASN A 48 -5.70 -2.34 -5.57
N LEU A 49 -5.69 -2.73 -6.85
CA LEU A 49 -6.76 -3.53 -7.43
C LEU A 49 -6.87 -4.91 -6.76
N ILE A 50 -5.72 -5.58 -6.57
CA ILE A 50 -5.67 -6.87 -5.88
C ILE A 50 -6.18 -6.70 -4.45
N GLY A 51 -5.70 -5.68 -3.72
CA GLY A 51 -6.14 -5.39 -2.36
C GLY A 51 -7.63 -5.11 -2.25
N ALA A 52 -8.19 -4.33 -3.17
CA ALA A 52 -9.61 -4.00 -3.19
C ALA A 52 -10.49 -5.24 -3.49
N VAL A 53 -10.12 -6.02 -4.52
CA VAL A 53 -10.88 -7.23 -4.90
C VAL A 53 -10.82 -8.31 -3.82
N LEU A 54 -9.64 -8.53 -3.23
CA LEU A 54 -9.51 -9.47 -2.13
C LEU A 54 -10.22 -8.97 -0.87
N GLY A 55 -10.12 -7.67 -0.58
CA GLY A 55 -10.79 -7.04 0.55
C GLY A 55 -12.31 -7.17 0.48
N ASP A 56 -12.89 -6.95 -0.71
CA ASP A 56 -14.32 -7.13 -0.98
C ASP A 56 -14.77 -8.58 -0.73
N LYS A 57 -14.09 -9.55 -1.36
CA LYS A 57 -14.42 -10.98 -1.19
C LYS A 57 -14.23 -11.50 0.23
N ILE A 58 -13.17 -11.06 0.91
CA ILE A 58 -12.88 -11.49 2.29
C ILE A 58 -13.86 -10.81 3.26
N GLY A 59 -14.22 -9.54 3.00
CA GLY A 59 -15.19 -8.79 3.79
C GLY A 59 -16.57 -9.43 3.78
N ASP A 60 -16.98 -10.01 2.65
CA ASP A 60 -18.24 -10.75 2.56
C ASP A 60 -18.19 -12.13 3.25
N ALA A 61 -17.00 -12.74 3.34
CA ALA A 61 -16.83 -14.09 3.84
C ALA A 61 -16.51 -14.17 5.35
N LEU A 62 -15.95 -13.11 5.95
CA LEU A 62 -15.46 -13.10 7.32
C LEU A 62 -16.06 -11.96 8.15
N PRO A 63 -16.35 -12.19 9.45
CA PRO A 63 -16.73 -11.10 10.35
C PRO A 63 -15.63 -10.04 10.45
N LEU A 64 -16.01 -8.76 10.41
CA LEU A 64 -15.07 -7.62 10.52
C LEU A 64 -14.16 -7.70 11.76
N GLU A 65 -14.64 -8.27 12.87
CA GLU A 65 -13.84 -8.43 14.08
C GLU A 65 -12.63 -9.35 13.87
N VAL A 66 -12.79 -10.41 13.07
CA VAL A 66 -11.69 -11.34 12.73
C VAL A 66 -10.66 -10.63 11.85
N ILE A 67 -11.12 -9.84 10.89
CA ILE A 67 -10.26 -9.05 10.00
C ILE A 67 -9.43 -8.05 10.82
N HIS A 68 -10.07 -7.30 11.73
CA HIS A 68 -9.37 -6.32 12.58
C HIS A 68 -8.36 -6.99 13.52
N LYS A 69 -8.73 -8.09 14.18
CA LYS A 69 -7.79 -8.83 15.05
C LYS A 69 -6.62 -9.39 14.24
N GLY A 70 -6.89 -9.95 13.05
CA GLY A 70 -5.85 -10.45 12.15
C GLY A 70 -4.89 -9.35 11.70
N ALA A 71 -5.40 -8.20 11.28
CA ALA A 71 -4.60 -7.04 10.92
C ALA A 71 -3.72 -6.57 12.10
N GLY A 72 -4.30 -6.47 13.31
CA GLY A 72 -3.56 -6.08 14.51
C GLY A 72 -2.42 -7.05 14.84
N ILE A 73 -2.66 -8.37 14.75
CA ILE A 73 -1.62 -9.40 14.95
C ILE A 73 -0.52 -9.24 13.90
N LEU A 74 -0.86 -9.04 12.62
CA LEU A 74 0.13 -8.81 11.56
C LEU A 74 0.98 -7.57 11.82
N PHE A 75 0.37 -6.46 12.26
CA PHE A 75 1.09 -5.24 12.64
C PHE A 75 2.06 -5.49 13.80
N ILE A 76 1.65 -6.23 14.83
CA ILE A 76 2.53 -6.61 15.94
C ILE A 76 3.70 -7.46 15.44
N VAL A 77 3.43 -8.47 14.61
CA VAL A 77 4.46 -9.34 14.04
C VAL A 77 5.47 -8.54 13.22
N PHE A 78 5.00 -7.67 12.31
CA PHE A 78 5.90 -6.80 11.53
C PHE A 78 6.68 -5.84 12.42
N GLY A 79 6.05 -5.26 13.44
CA GLY A 79 6.73 -4.40 14.41
C GLY A 79 7.84 -5.14 15.17
N VAL A 80 7.59 -6.35 15.64
CA VAL A 80 8.60 -7.19 16.31
C VAL A 80 9.72 -7.58 15.34
N LEU A 81 9.40 -7.97 14.10
CA LEU A 81 10.41 -8.30 13.10
C LEU A 81 11.32 -7.11 12.77
N MET A 82 10.74 -5.90 12.68
CA MET A 82 11.47 -4.66 12.49
C MET A 82 12.37 -4.34 13.68
N LEU A 83 11.89 -4.51 14.93
CA LEU A 83 12.72 -4.31 16.14
C LEU A 83 13.90 -5.30 16.22
N LEU A 84 13.71 -6.52 15.71
CA LEU A 84 14.76 -7.53 15.64
C LEU A 84 15.69 -7.35 14.42
N GLY A 85 15.47 -6.33 13.58
CA GLY A 85 16.27 -6.06 12.38
C GLY A 85 16.13 -7.12 11.29
N LYS A 86 15.05 -7.90 11.29
CA LYS A 86 14.75 -8.90 10.25
C LYS A 86 13.96 -8.30 9.08
N LEU A 87 13.54 -7.05 9.22
CA LEU A 87 12.86 -6.22 8.23
C LEU A 87 13.50 -4.83 8.24
#